data_AF-J5JBX3-F1
#
_entry.id   AF-J5JBX3-F1
#
_cell.length_a   1.000
_cell.length_b   1.000
_cell.length_c   1.000
_cell.angle_alpha   90.00
_cell.angle_beta   90.00
_cell.angle_gamma   90.00
#
_symmetry.space_group_name_H-M   'P 1'
#
loop_
_entity.id
_entity.type
_entity.pdbx_description
1 polymer ?
#
loop_
_entity_poly.entity_id
_entity_poly.type
_entity_poly.pdbx_seq_one_letter_code
_entity_poly.pdbx_strand_id
1 'polypeptide(L)'
;MRLPAPTPTHTFVNPSPLMATRIVSVLLYRIATPTESNGTEARNDVLTPEQYIEKTVSMIRKNRGTELAGMLNPVIVTELFQELSSPWGEMAELHVRNVCKATYQCLKRLVDHIADSAAAETIFSGIFKPHLNALQQNSLAKLSELLKPHQESHPITYDQRFIKDRETVLNQREEVRVSALLKEAFKPIYMDRETSVHASIDFSKLVQKLVKRPEFDVDHSLMR
;
A
#
# COMPACT_ATOMS: atom_id res chain seq x y z
N MET A 1 18.99 -41.03 1.54
CA MET A 1 19.55 -39.67 1.33
C MET A 1 18.46 -38.64 1.62
N ARG A 2 18.47 -38.02 2.82
CA ARG A 2 17.63 -36.87 3.16
C ARG A 2 18.51 -35.62 3.10
N LEU A 3 18.09 -34.62 2.34
CA LEU A 3 18.70 -33.28 2.36
C LEU A 3 18.36 -32.58 3.69
N PRO A 4 19.28 -31.82 4.29
CA PRO A 4 19.01 -31.08 5.53
C PRO A 4 18.21 -29.80 5.25
N ALA A 5 17.37 -29.42 6.20
CA ALA A 5 16.58 -28.19 6.15
C ALA A 5 17.46 -26.93 6.31
N PRO A 6 17.12 -25.80 5.68
CA PRO A 6 17.85 -24.55 5.86
C PRO A 6 17.52 -23.92 7.22
N THR A 7 18.57 -23.56 7.96
CA THR A 7 18.53 -22.73 9.17
C THR A 7 18.01 -21.32 8.87
N PRO A 8 17.22 -20.70 9.77
CA PRO A 8 16.78 -19.32 9.60
C PRO A 8 17.92 -18.38 10.02
N THR A 9 18.37 -17.52 9.12
CA THR A 9 19.27 -16.40 9.46
C THR A 9 18.73 -15.13 8.83
N HIS A 10 18.76 -14.06 9.63
CA HIS A 10 18.24 -12.70 9.40
C HIS A 10 16.73 -12.52 9.53
N THR A 11 16.31 -12.44 10.80
CA THR A 11 15.22 -11.59 11.25
C THR A 11 15.39 -10.20 10.64
N PHE A 12 14.60 -9.89 9.61
CA PHE A 12 14.39 -8.52 9.15
C PHE A 12 13.68 -7.80 10.29
N VAL A 13 14.43 -6.95 11.01
CA VAL A 13 13.88 -6.11 12.07
C VAL A 13 12.81 -5.23 11.44
N ASN A 14 11.59 -5.43 11.90
CA ASN A 14 10.37 -4.80 11.42
C ASN A 14 10.50 -3.26 11.57
N PRO A 15 10.35 -2.46 10.49
CA PRO A 15 10.27 -1.02 10.65
C PRO A 15 9.01 -0.69 11.45
N SER A 16 9.18 0.07 12.53
CA SER A 16 8.13 0.43 13.49
C SER A 16 6.83 0.88 12.80
N PRO A 17 5.63 0.64 13.37
CA PRO A 17 4.35 1.04 12.79
C PRO A 17 4.27 2.53 12.42
N LEU A 18 5.06 3.38 13.07
CA LEU A 18 5.24 4.81 12.73
C LEU A 18 5.84 5.05 11.32
N MET A 19 6.62 4.12 10.78
CA MET A 19 7.18 4.20 9.41
C MET A 19 6.13 3.85 8.36
N ALA A 20 5.28 2.84 8.60
CA ALA A 20 4.20 2.46 7.69
C ALA A 20 3.12 3.55 7.62
N THR A 21 2.77 4.16 8.77
CA THR A 21 1.88 5.33 8.81
C THR A 21 2.51 6.53 8.09
N ARG A 22 3.83 6.74 8.19
CA ARG A 22 4.52 7.79 7.41
C ARG A 22 4.52 7.50 5.92
N ILE A 23 4.59 6.26 5.46
CA ILE A 23 4.57 5.94 4.02
C ILE A 23 3.17 6.16 3.41
N VAL A 24 2.10 5.71 4.08
CA VAL A 24 0.72 5.95 3.63
C VAL A 24 0.38 7.44 3.75
N SER A 25 0.78 8.11 4.83
CA SER A 25 0.64 9.56 4.94
C SER A 25 1.47 10.30 3.90
N VAL A 26 2.69 9.87 3.53
CA VAL A 26 3.53 10.53 2.52
C VAL A 26 3.02 10.28 1.09
N LEU A 27 2.45 9.11 0.80
CA LEU A 27 1.75 8.83 -0.46
C LEU A 27 0.50 9.72 -0.59
N LEU A 28 -0.26 9.91 0.50
CA LEU A 28 -1.37 10.85 0.57
C LEU A 28 -0.91 12.33 0.63
N TYR A 29 0.28 12.62 1.16
CA TYR A 29 0.82 13.99 1.29
C TYR A 29 1.40 14.50 -0.03
N ARG A 30 1.88 13.60 -0.90
CA ARG A 30 2.36 13.95 -2.24
C ARG A 30 1.23 14.07 -3.26
N ILE A 31 0.09 13.45 -2.96
CA ILE A 31 -1.17 13.86 -3.54
C ILE A 31 -1.47 15.31 -3.15
N ALA A 32 -1.02 15.85 -2.00
CA ALA A 32 -1.49 17.14 -1.47
C ALA A 32 -0.52 18.35 -1.53
N THR A 33 0.75 18.25 -1.98
CA THR A 33 1.66 19.41 -2.00
C THR A 33 2.33 19.65 -3.36
N PRO A 34 2.24 20.87 -3.92
CA PRO A 34 2.89 21.22 -5.17
C PRO A 34 4.40 21.33 -4.95
N THR A 35 5.17 20.71 -5.82
CA THR A 35 6.60 21.02 -5.93
C THR A 35 6.69 22.27 -6.79
N GLU A 36 7.12 23.39 -6.22
CA GLU A 36 7.50 24.56 -7.01
C GLU A 36 8.69 24.19 -7.89
N SER A 37 8.43 23.92 -9.16
CA SER A 37 9.43 23.69 -10.19
C SER A 37 8.87 24.20 -11.50
N ASN A 38 9.40 25.35 -11.92
CA ASN A 38 9.07 26.04 -13.16
C ASN A 38 9.10 25.13 -14.39
N GLY A 39 8.05 25.26 -15.22
CA GLY A 39 8.11 25.01 -16.66
C GLY A 39 7.57 23.67 -17.14
N THR A 40 6.40 23.75 -17.78
CA THR A 40 5.80 22.78 -18.74
C THR A 40 4.85 21.72 -18.16
N GLU A 41 3.57 22.08 -18.18
CA GLU A 41 2.37 21.25 -18.37
C GLU A 41 2.43 19.76 -17.97
N ALA A 42 2.22 19.49 -16.68
CA ALA A 42 1.57 18.27 -16.24
C ALA A 42 0.51 18.65 -15.20
N ARG A 43 -0.77 18.47 -15.53
CA ARG A 43 -1.89 18.61 -14.60
C ARG A 43 -1.76 17.53 -13.52
N ASN A 44 -1.05 17.83 -12.45
CA ASN A 44 -1.11 17.06 -11.21
C ASN A 44 -2.37 17.50 -10.47
N ASP A 45 -3.53 16.97 -10.90
CA ASP A 45 -4.78 17.15 -10.18
C ASP A 45 -4.69 16.33 -8.90
N VAL A 46 -4.50 17.04 -7.80
CA VAL A 46 -4.45 16.51 -6.43
C VAL A 46 -5.82 15.90 -6.12
N LEU A 47 -5.94 14.57 -6.15
CA LEU A 47 -7.19 13.88 -5.85
C LEU A 47 -7.36 13.70 -4.34
N THR A 48 -8.49 14.08 -3.76
CA THR A 48 -8.79 13.70 -2.38
C THR A 48 -8.93 12.17 -2.25
N PRO A 49 -8.79 11.59 -1.05
CA PRO A 49 -9.04 10.17 -0.83
C PRO A 49 -10.39 9.70 -1.39
N GLU A 50 -11.44 10.51 -1.24
CA GLU A 50 -12.78 10.24 -1.73
C GLU A 50 -12.83 10.22 -3.26
N GLN A 51 -12.21 11.21 -3.92
CA GLN A 51 -12.13 11.28 -5.38
C GLN A 51 -11.32 10.10 -5.96
N TYR A 52 -10.28 9.67 -5.26
CA TYR A 52 -9.49 8.50 -5.66
C TYR A 52 -10.29 7.20 -5.53
N ILE A 53 -11.09 7.06 -4.48
CA ILE A 53 -12.03 5.93 -4.33
C ILE A 53 -13.05 5.94 -5.47
N GLU A 54 -13.64 7.08 -5.80
CA GLU A 54 -14.60 7.20 -6.92
C GLU A 54 -13.97 6.83 -8.27
N LYS A 55 -12.75 7.32 -8.54
CA LYS A 55 -11.96 6.94 -9.71
C LYS A 55 -11.76 5.42 -9.76
N THR A 56 -11.34 4.83 -8.63
CA THR A 56 -11.11 3.40 -8.51
C THR A 56 -12.39 2.60 -8.77
N VAL A 57 -13.52 3.00 -8.19
CA VAL A 57 -14.83 2.38 -8.43
C VAL A 57 -15.24 2.46 -9.90
N SER A 58 -14.98 3.59 -10.56
CA SER A 58 -15.21 3.75 -12.01
C SER A 58 -14.36 2.80 -12.84
N MET A 59 -13.08 2.64 -12.50
CA MET A 59 -12.17 1.67 -13.14
C MET A 59 -12.65 0.23 -12.94
N ILE A 60 -13.10 -0.12 -11.73
CA ILE A 60 -13.71 -1.42 -11.42
C ILE A 60 -14.93 -1.66 -12.28
N ARG A 61 -15.84 -0.69 -12.41
CA ARG A 61 -17.05 -0.83 -13.23
C ARG A 61 -16.75 -1.05 -14.71
N LYS A 62 -15.76 -0.35 -15.27
CA LYS A 62 -15.38 -0.47 -16.69
C LYS A 62 -14.77 -1.82 -17.04
N ASN A 63 -14.05 -2.41 -16.09
CA ASN A 63 -13.33 -3.67 -16.26
C ASN A 63 -14.07 -4.88 -15.64
N ARG A 64 -15.39 -4.78 -15.50
CA ARG A 64 -16.25 -5.90 -15.05
C ARG A 64 -16.32 -6.99 -16.12
N GLY A 65 -16.50 -8.23 -15.68
CA GLY A 65 -16.75 -9.38 -16.57
C GLY A 65 -15.50 -10.09 -17.10
N THR A 66 -14.30 -9.57 -16.86
CA THR A 66 -13.02 -10.27 -17.10
C THR A 66 -12.53 -11.06 -15.87
N GLU A 67 -13.20 -10.92 -14.73
CA GLU A 67 -12.82 -11.56 -13.46
C GLU A 67 -13.70 -12.76 -13.13
N LEU A 68 -13.11 -13.77 -12.48
CA LEU A 68 -13.87 -14.88 -11.90
C LEU A 68 -14.68 -14.36 -10.70
N ALA A 69 -15.93 -14.81 -10.55
CA ALA A 69 -16.79 -14.40 -9.45
C ALA A 69 -16.10 -14.58 -8.08
N GLY A 70 -15.98 -13.48 -7.32
CA GLY A 70 -15.31 -13.47 -6.01
C GLY A 70 -13.82 -13.15 -6.02
N MET A 71 -13.21 -12.97 -7.20
CA MET A 71 -11.82 -12.53 -7.36
C MET A 71 -11.74 -11.09 -7.83
N LEU A 72 -10.68 -10.40 -7.44
CA LEU A 72 -10.34 -9.08 -7.97
C LEU A 72 -9.81 -9.24 -9.38
N ASN A 73 -10.21 -8.36 -10.30
CA ASN A 73 -9.61 -8.26 -11.61
C ASN A 73 -8.09 -7.96 -11.50
N PRO A 74 -7.20 -8.89 -11.90
CA PRO A 74 -5.76 -8.71 -11.81
C PRO A 74 -5.23 -7.51 -12.61
N VAL A 75 -5.93 -7.11 -13.67
CA VAL A 75 -5.60 -5.93 -14.49
C VAL A 75 -5.70 -4.66 -13.65
N ILE A 76 -6.83 -4.49 -12.95
CA ILE A 76 -7.07 -3.31 -12.12
C ILE A 76 -6.09 -3.25 -10.96
N VAL A 77 -5.81 -4.40 -10.32
CA VAL A 77 -4.82 -4.46 -9.24
C VAL A 77 -3.44 -4.05 -9.74
N THR A 78 -3.06 -4.48 -10.94
CA THR A 78 -1.79 -4.09 -11.56
C THR A 78 -1.74 -2.58 -11.84
N GLU A 79 -2.77 -2.03 -12.48
CA GLU A 79 -2.86 -0.61 -12.81
C GLU A 79 -2.80 0.28 -11.57
N LEU A 80 -3.61 -0.04 -10.54
CA LEU A 80 -3.62 0.71 -9.29
C LEU A 80 -2.27 0.61 -8.56
N PHE A 81 -1.66 -0.57 -8.55
CA PHE A 81 -0.36 -0.75 -7.92
C PHE A 81 0.72 0.08 -8.61
N GLN A 82 0.77 0.07 -9.94
CA GLN A 82 1.71 0.86 -10.72
C GLN A 82 1.50 2.37 -10.52
N GLU A 83 0.23 2.82 -10.49
CA GLU A 83 -0.09 4.22 -10.22
C GLU A 83 0.41 4.65 -8.82
N LEU A 84 0.09 3.86 -7.79
CA LEU A 84 0.47 4.13 -6.40
C LEU A 84 1.96 3.94 -6.12
N SER A 85 2.66 3.08 -6.87
CA SER A 85 4.10 2.84 -6.73
C SER A 85 4.95 3.80 -7.55
N SER A 86 4.36 4.49 -8.54
CA SER A 86 5.08 5.44 -9.40
C SER A 86 5.96 6.47 -8.67
N PRO A 87 5.57 7.05 -7.51
CA PRO A 87 6.42 8.04 -6.84
C PRO A 87 7.53 7.42 -5.98
N TRP A 88 7.54 6.10 -5.77
CA TRP A 88 8.50 5.44 -4.84
C TRP A 88 9.94 5.67 -5.26
N GLY A 89 10.22 5.65 -6.57
CA GLY A 89 11.57 5.86 -7.07
C GLY A 89 12.13 7.22 -6.67
N GLU A 90 11.38 8.28 -6.95
CA GLU A 90 11.80 9.64 -6.64
C GLU A 90 11.92 9.87 -5.11
N MET A 91 10.98 9.34 -4.33
CA MET A 91 11.02 9.44 -2.86
C MET A 91 12.25 8.73 -2.29
N ALA A 92 12.53 7.52 -2.75
CA ALA A 92 13.66 6.73 -2.26
C ALA A 92 15.00 7.35 -2.69
N GLU A 93 15.10 7.86 -3.91
CA GLU A 93 16.29 8.57 -4.36
C GLU A 93 16.53 9.86 -3.58
N LEU A 94 15.48 10.63 -3.32
CA LEU A 94 15.56 11.82 -2.48
C LEU A 94 16.05 11.46 -1.07
N HIS A 95 15.55 10.37 -0.51
CA HIS A 95 16.01 9.88 0.78
C HIS A 95 17.50 9.53 0.76
N VAL A 96 17.98 8.76 -0.23
CA VAL A 96 19.40 8.44 -0.41
C VAL A 96 20.24 9.72 -0.48
N ARG A 97 19.84 10.69 -1.32
CA ARG A 97 20.54 11.99 -1.43
C ARG A 97 20.61 12.74 -0.10
N ASN A 98 19.52 12.75 0.66
CA ASN A 98 19.46 13.42 1.96
C ASN A 98 20.38 12.77 2.99
N VAL A 99 20.40 11.44 3.06
CA VAL A 99 21.31 10.70 3.93
C VAL A 99 22.76 10.95 3.55
N CYS A 100 23.11 10.83 2.26
CA CYS A 100 24.47 11.11 1.78
C CYS A 100 24.91 12.55 2.11
N LYS A 101 24.01 13.53 1.95
CA LYS A 101 24.27 14.93 2.31
C LYS A 101 24.53 15.09 3.82
N ALA A 102 23.72 14.46 4.66
CA ALA A 102 23.90 14.51 6.12
C ALA A 102 25.22 13.86 6.55
N THR A 103 25.57 12.70 5.97
CA THR A 103 26.85 12.02 6.20
C THR A 103 28.03 12.89 5.78
N TYR A 104 27.96 13.51 4.60
CA TYR A 104 28.97 14.44 4.12
C TYR A 104 29.19 15.61 5.10
N GLN A 105 28.11 16.24 5.54
CA GLN A 105 28.17 17.36 6.47
C GLN A 105 28.75 16.96 7.83
N CYS A 106 28.36 15.78 8.33
CA CYS A 106 28.89 15.24 9.58
C CYS A 106 30.39 14.99 9.50
N LEU A 107 30.85 14.29 8.46
CA LEU A 107 32.27 14.00 8.27
C LEU A 107 33.10 15.27 8.04
N LYS A 108 32.58 16.24 7.28
CA LYS A 108 33.29 17.51 7.07
C LYS A 108 33.50 18.24 8.40
N ARG A 109 32.45 18.36 9.22
CA ARG A 109 32.54 18.98 10.56
C ARG A 109 33.51 18.24 11.47
N LEU A 110 33.52 16.91 11.42
CA LEU A 110 34.44 16.09 12.23
C LEU A 110 35.90 16.32 11.83
N VAL A 111 36.19 16.32 10.53
CA VAL A 111 37.55 16.54 10.03
C VAL A 111 38.03 17.96 10.33
N ASP A 112 37.17 18.96 10.12
CA ASP A 112 37.46 20.37 10.43
C ASP A 112 37.69 20.61 11.93
N HIS A 113 37.16 19.75 12.80
CA HIS A 113 37.35 19.84 14.26
C HIS A 113 38.68 19.23 14.73
N ILE A 114 39.19 18.22 14.04
CA ILE A 114 40.34 17.42 14.50
C ILE A 114 41.64 17.86 13.79
N ALA A 115 41.56 18.38 12.58
CA ALA A 115 42.71 18.74 11.75
C ALA A 115 42.80 20.25 11.48
N ASP A 116 44.00 20.74 11.19
CA ASP A 116 44.19 22.10 10.67
C ASP A 116 43.58 22.25 9.28
N SER A 117 43.24 23.48 8.88
CA SER A 117 42.47 23.76 7.65
C SER A 117 43.08 23.12 6.38
N ALA A 118 44.41 23.10 6.27
CA ALA A 118 45.09 22.52 5.10
C ALA A 118 45.02 21.00 5.10
N ALA A 119 45.28 20.36 6.25
CA ALA A 119 45.14 18.91 6.39
C ALA A 119 43.67 18.46 6.25
N ALA A 120 42.74 19.20 6.84
CA ALA A 120 41.31 18.93 6.78
C ALA A 120 40.79 18.91 5.33
N GLU A 121 41.15 19.91 4.54
CA GLU A 121 40.75 19.98 3.14
C GLU A 121 41.40 18.85 2.31
N THR A 122 42.68 18.54 2.57
CA THR A 122 43.38 17.46 1.87
C THR A 122 42.74 16.09 2.15
N ILE A 123 42.48 15.79 3.42
CA ILE A 123 41.84 14.54 3.85
C ILE A 123 40.43 14.45 3.26
N PHE A 124 39.66 15.52 3.37
CA PHE A 124 38.27 15.50 2.96
C PHE A 124 38.11 15.40 1.44
N SER A 125 38.81 16.24 0.68
CA SER A 125 38.75 16.25 -0.78
C SER A 125 39.41 15.02 -1.40
N GLY A 126 40.53 14.56 -0.83
CA GLY A 126 41.33 13.46 -1.38
C GLY A 126 40.84 12.06 -0.99
N ILE A 127 40.31 11.89 0.23
CA ILE A 127 39.91 10.58 0.73
C ILE A 127 38.39 10.48 0.84
N PHE A 128 37.74 11.33 1.64
CA PHE A 128 36.33 11.13 1.96
C PHE A 128 35.40 11.39 0.78
N LYS A 129 35.57 12.51 0.08
CA LYS A 129 34.72 12.90 -1.06
C LYS A 129 34.62 11.82 -2.15
N PRO A 130 35.71 11.22 -2.68
CA PRO A 130 35.60 10.18 -3.69
C PRO A 130 34.88 8.93 -3.18
N HIS A 131 35.15 8.50 -1.94
CA HIS A 131 34.49 7.33 -1.36
C HIS A 131 33.00 7.57 -1.11
N LEU A 132 32.61 8.75 -0.62
CA LEU A 132 31.21 9.12 -0.41
C LEU A 132 30.45 9.22 -1.74
N ASN A 133 31.07 9.76 -2.78
CA ASN A 133 30.48 9.81 -4.13
C ASN A 133 30.26 8.40 -4.68
N ALA A 134 31.26 7.51 -4.55
CA ALA A 134 31.14 6.12 -4.98
C ALA A 134 30.03 5.38 -4.21
N LEU A 135 29.94 5.58 -2.89
CA LEU A 135 28.89 5.00 -2.06
C LEU A 135 27.49 5.50 -2.47
N GLN A 136 27.36 6.79 -2.75
CA GLN A 136 26.11 7.37 -3.23
C GLN A 136 25.69 6.77 -4.58
N GLN A 137 26.61 6.67 -5.54
CA GLN A 137 26.35 6.06 -6.84
C GLN A 137 25.94 4.59 -6.69
N ASN A 138 26.66 3.82 -5.88
CA ASN A 138 26.34 2.42 -5.61
C ASN A 138 24.95 2.27 -4.95
N SER A 139 24.61 3.16 -4.03
CA SER A 139 23.31 3.14 -3.35
C SER A 139 22.17 3.44 -4.33
N LEU A 140 22.35 4.43 -5.21
CA LEU A 140 21.36 4.75 -6.25
C LEU A 140 21.23 3.62 -7.29
N ALA A 141 22.34 2.98 -7.67
CA ALA A 141 22.31 1.83 -8.57
C ALA A 141 21.61 0.62 -7.94
N LYS A 142 21.85 0.35 -6.64
CA LYS A 142 21.13 -0.73 -5.95
C LYS A 142 19.66 -0.41 -5.76
N LEU A 143 19.34 0.86 -5.50
CA LEU A 143 17.95 1.31 -5.41
C LEU A 143 17.21 1.09 -6.74
N SER A 144 17.81 1.42 -7.88
CA SER A 144 17.17 1.17 -9.18
C SER A 144 16.91 -0.31 -9.42
N GLU A 145 17.83 -1.19 -9.03
CA GLU A 145 17.62 -2.64 -9.06
C GLU A 145 16.43 -3.08 -8.20
N LEU A 146 16.30 -2.54 -6.98
CA LEU A 146 15.20 -2.85 -6.07
C LEU A 146 13.84 -2.34 -6.55
N LEU A 147 13.82 -1.27 -7.35
CA LEU A 147 12.57 -0.68 -7.86
C LEU A 147 12.01 -1.43 -9.06
N LYS A 148 12.85 -2.11 -9.86
CA LYS A 148 12.42 -2.82 -11.09
C LYS A 148 11.22 -3.75 -10.88
N PRO A 149 11.19 -4.64 -9.86
CA PRO A 149 10.04 -5.53 -9.66
C PRO A 149 8.74 -4.76 -9.38
N HIS A 150 8.82 -3.56 -8.80
CA HIS A 150 7.65 -2.76 -8.46
C HIS A 150 7.16 -1.87 -9.61
N GLN A 151 7.96 -1.72 -10.67
CA GLN A 151 7.64 -0.93 -11.86
C GLN A 151 7.27 -1.82 -13.05
N GLU A 152 7.94 -2.97 -13.19
CA GLU A 152 7.90 -3.80 -14.40
C GLU A 152 7.15 -5.13 -14.20
N SER A 153 6.96 -5.60 -12.96
CA SER A 153 6.31 -6.89 -12.68
C SER A 153 4.84 -6.75 -12.32
N HIS A 154 4.08 -7.82 -12.59
CA HIS A 154 2.72 -7.97 -12.08
C HIS A 154 2.73 -8.27 -10.58
N PRO A 155 1.93 -7.57 -9.76
CA PRO A 155 1.79 -7.85 -8.34
C PRO A 155 1.25 -9.26 -8.12
N ILE A 156 1.89 -10.00 -7.21
CA ILE A 156 1.40 -11.31 -6.77
C ILE A 156 0.51 -11.10 -5.55
N THR A 157 -0.77 -11.43 -5.64
CA THR A 157 -1.79 -11.18 -4.60
C THR A 157 -1.86 -12.26 -3.51
N TYR A 158 -0.82 -13.10 -3.40
CA TYR A 158 -0.76 -14.23 -2.44
C TYR A 158 -0.15 -13.87 -1.07
N ASP A 159 0.01 -12.58 -0.75
CA ASP A 159 0.42 -12.19 0.61
C ASP A 159 -0.65 -12.66 1.61
N GLN A 160 -0.23 -13.43 2.61
CA GLN A 160 -1.14 -14.04 3.59
C GLN A 160 -1.91 -13.00 4.41
N ARG A 161 -1.35 -11.80 4.64
CA ARG A 161 -2.06 -10.73 5.35
C ARG A 161 -3.14 -10.16 4.46
N PHE A 162 -2.83 -9.89 3.19
CA PHE A 162 -3.82 -9.45 2.21
C PHE A 162 -5.01 -10.42 2.12
N ILE A 163 -4.74 -11.72 2.05
CA ILE A 163 -5.79 -12.74 2.01
C ILE A 163 -6.65 -12.69 3.28
N LYS A 164 -6.03 -12.64 4.46
CA LYS A 164 -6.74 -12.58 5.75
C LYS A 164 -7.57 -11.30 5.92
N ASP A 165 -7.00 -10.15 5.54
CA ASP A 165 -7.67 -8.87 5.64
C ASP A 165 -8.88 -8.84 4.70
N ARG A 166 -8.72 -9.36 3.47
CA ARG A 166 -9.80 -9.52 2.51
C ARG A 166 -10.90 -10.43 3.06
N GLU A 167 -10.55 -11.60 3.60
CA GLU A 167 -11.51 -12.52 4.20
C GLU A 167 -12.27 -11.88 5.36
N THR A 168 -11.59 -11.11 6.21
CA THR A 168 -12.20 -10.38 7.32
C THR A 168 -13.25 -9.40 6.81
N VAL A 169 -12.91 -8.59 5.80
CA VAL A 169 -13.85 -7.61 5.21
C VAL A 169 -15.03 -8.31 4.54
N LEU A 170 -14.80 -9.42 3.84
CA LEU A 170 -15.88 -10.20 3.21
C LEU A 170 -16.80 -10.81 4.26
N ASN A 171 -16.26 -11.37 5.33
CA ASN A 171 -17.03 -11.97 6.42
C ASN A 171 -17.88 -10.93 7.14
N GLN A 172 -17.34 -9.74 7.41
CA GLN A 172 -18.09 -8.64 8.02
C GLN A 172 -19.28 -8.20 7.14
N ARG A 173 -19.06 -8.06 5.83
CA ARG A 173 -20.14 -7.72 4.88
C ARG A 173 -21.21 -8.81 4.83
N GLU A 174 -20.79 -10.06 4.83
CA GLU A 174 -21.71 -11.20 4.83
C GLU A 174 -22.50 -11.29 6.13
N GLU A 175 -21.87 -11.04 7.28
CA GLU A 175 -22.53 -10.98 8.58
C GLU A 175 -23.62 -9.91 8.61
N VAL A 176 -23.33 -8.70 8.13
CA VAL A 176 -24.32 -7.61 8.02
C VAL A 176 -25.48 -8.00 7.10
N ARG A 177 -25.18 -8.60 5.94
CA ARG A 177 -26.19 -9.05 4.96
C ARG A 177 -27.09 -10.13 5.53
N VAL A 178 -26.51 -11.19 6.10
CA VAL A 178 -27.24 -12.30 6.70
C VAL A 178 -28.07 -11.80 7.87
N SER A 179 -27.52 -10.92 8.71
CA SER A 179 -28.23 -10.28 9.82
C SER A 179 -29.46 -9.51 9.33
N ALA A 180 -29.34 -8.74 8.24
CA ALA A 180 -30.46 -8.01 7.66
C ALA A 180 -31.57 -8.96 7.14
N LEU A 181 -31.20 -10.05 6.46
CA LEU A 181 -32.15 -11.05 5.97
C LEU A 181 -32.86 -11.79 7.11
N LEU A 182 -32.15 -12.14 8.18
CA LEU A 182 -32.75 -12.76 9.37
C LEU A 182 -33.71 -11.79 10.06
N LYS A 183 -33.32 -10.51 10.20
CA LYS A 183 -34.22 -9.48 10.74
C LYS A 183 -35.47 -9.32 9.90
N GLU A 184 -35.38 -9.41 8.58
CA GLU A 184 -36.54 -9.36 7.69
C GLU A 184 -37.47 -10.57 7.90
N ALA A 185 -36.91 -11.78 7.96
CA ALA A 185 -37.67 -13.02 7.99
C ALA A 185 -38.35 -13.33 9.34
N PHE A 186 -37.75 -12.91 10.45
CA PHE A 186 -38.17 -13.34 11.80
C PHE A 186 -38.77 -12.23 12.68
N LYS A 187 -39.02 -11.01 12.17
CA LYS A 187 -39.43 -9.83 12.98
C LYS A 187 -40.41 -10.17 14.13
N PRO A 188 -40.21 -9.66 15.37
CA PRO A 188 -39.12 -8.79 15.83
C PRO A 188 -37.99 -9.58 16.52
N ILE A 189 -36.80 -9.64 15.90
CA ILE A 189 -35.60 -10.23 16.51
C ILE A 189 -34.58 -9.16 16.89
N TYR A 190 -33.89 -9.41 18.00
CA TYR A 190 -32.74 -8.65 18.46
C TYR A 190 -31.51 -9.55 18.30
N MET A 191 -30.42 -9.04 17.70
CA MET A 191 -29.23 -9.85 17.38
C MET A 191 -28.11 -9.71 18.42
N ASP A 192 -28.30 -8.81 19.38
CA ASP A 192 -27.43 -8.51 20.51
C ASP A 192 -27.78 -9.32 21.78
N ARG A 193 -28.88 -10.08 21.74
CA ARG A 193 -29.36 -10.89 22.86
C ARG A 193 -30.12 -12.12 22.39
N GLU A 194 -30.12 -13.16 23.23
CA GLU A 194 -30.97 -14.32 23.01
C GLU A 194 -32.44 -13.90 22.97
N THR A 195 -33.12 -14.27 21.89
CA THR A 195 -34.53 -13.96 21.68
C THR A 195 -35.25 -15.23 21.22
N SER A 196 -36.30 -15.62 21.92
CA SER A 196 -37.20 -16.69 21.44
C SER A 196 -38.22 -16.08 20.49
N VAL A 197 -38.36 -16.69 19.31
CA VAL A 197 -39.19 -16.16 18.23
C VAL A 197 -40.17 -17.23 17.81
N HIS A 198 -41.45 -16.93 17.90
CA HIS A 198 -42.51 -17.78 17.39
C HIS A 198 -43.02 -17.21 16.06
N ALA A 199 -42.48 -17.69 14.94
CA ALA A 199 -42.82 -17.23 13.59
C ALA A 199 -43.08 -18.41 12.64
N SER A 200 -44.04 -18.25 11.73
CA SER A 200 -44.27 -19.17 10.62
C SER A 200 -43.44 -18.70 9.42
N ILE A 201 -42.48 -19.51 8.98
CA ILE A 201 -41.49 -19.14 7.97
C ILE A 201 -41.43 -20.17 6.85
N ASP A 202 -41.42 -19.66 5.62
CA ASP A 202 -41.09 -20.44 4.44
C ASP A 202 -39.56 -20.54 4.30
N PHE A 203 -39.01 -21.62 4.84
CA PHE A 203 -37.57 -21.88 4.78
C PHE A 203 -37.04 -22.01 3.35
N SER A 204 -37.86 -22.44 2.39
CA SER A 204 -37.44 -22.53 0.98
C SER A 204 -37.16 -21.15 0.41
N LYS A 205 -38.02 -20.16 0.69
CA LYS A 205 -37.80 -18.76 0.29
C LYS A 205 -36.61 -18.13 1.02
N LEU A 206 -36.42 -18.43 2.31
CA LEU A 206 -35.27 -17.93 3.07
C LEU A 206 -33.94 -18.46 2.50
N VAL A 207 -33.85 -19.76 2.23
CA VAL A 207 -32.66 -20.38 1.62
C VAL A 207 -32.37 -19.77 0.26
N GLN A 208 -33.39 -19.55 -0.58
CA GLN A 208 -33.21 -18.88 -1.87
C GLN A 208 -32.62 -17.46 -1.71
N LYS A 209 -33.06 -16.70 -0.70
CA LYS A 209 -32.49 -15.37 -0.39
C LYS A 209 -31.06 -15.45 0.16
N LEU A 210 -30.71 -16.47 0.94
CA LEU A 210 -29.36 -16.66 1.47
C LEU A 210 -28.35 -17.05 0.38
N VAL A 211 -28.77 -17.92 -0.55
CA VAL A 211 -27.94 -18.42 -1.67
C VAL A 211 -27.73 -17.35 -2.74
N LYS A 212 -28.73 -16.49 -3.00
CA LYS A 212 -28.57 -15.33 -3.87
C LYS A 212 -27.60 -14.33 -3.22
N ARG A 213 -26.32 -14.48 -3.54
CA ARG A 213 -25.34 -13.41 -3.30
C ARG A 213 -25.64 -12.29 -4.28
N PRO A 214 -25.80 -11.03 -3.84
CA PRO A 214 -25.72 -9.93 -4.78
C PRO A 214 -24.36 -10.06 -5.50
N GLU A 215 -24.37 -10.02 -6.84
CA GLU A 215 -23.15 -9.67 -7.59
C GLU A 215 -22.58 -8.40 -6.95
N PHE A 216 -21.26 -8.25 -6.91
CA PHE A 216 -20.55 -7.11 -6.32
C PHE A 216 -21.22 -5.75 -6.67
N ASP A 217 -22.21 -5.37 -5.88
CA ASP A 217 -22.89 -4.11 -5.99
C ASP A 217 -22.11 -3.20 -5.07
N VAL A 218 -21.30 -2.34 -5.69
CA VAL A 218 -20.58 -1.31 -4.96
C VAL A 218 -21.68 -0.37 -4.51
N ASP A 219 -22.06 -0.55 -3.25
CA ASP A 219 -23.16 0.11 -2.58
C ASP A 219 -23.25 1.59 -2.99
N HIS A 220 -24.33 1.92 -3.70
CA HIS A 220 -24.65 3.28 -4.12
C HIS A 220 -25.04 4.18 -2.92
N SER A 221 -25.05 3.65 -1.69
CA SER A 221 -25.41 4.39 -0.47
C SER A 221 -24.38 5.43 -0.01
N LEU A 222 -23.17 5.47 -0.58
CA LEU A 222 -22.17 6.52 -0.31
C LEU A 222 -22.38 7.80 -1.16
N MET A 223 -23.48 7.91 -1.91
CA MET A 223 -23.79 9.08 -2.76
C MET A 223 -24.97 9.93 -2.24
N ARG A 224 -25.01 10.25 -0.94
CA ARG A 224 -25.82 11.37 -0.43
C ARG A 224 -25.12 12.16 0.64
#